data_AF-A0A2K0UBV7-F1
#
_entry.id   AF-A0A2K0UBV7-F1
#
_cell.length_a   1.000
_cell.length_b   1.000
_cell.length_c   1.000
_cell.angle_alpha   90.00
_cell.angle_beta   90.00
_cell.angle_gamma   90.00
#
_symmetry.space_group_name_H-M   'P 1'
#
loop_
_entity.id
_entity.type
_entity.pdbx_description
1 polymer ?
#
loop_
_entity_poly.entity_id
_entity_poly.type
_entity_poly.pdbx_seq_one_letter_code
_entity_poly.pdbx_strand_id
1 'polypeptide(L)'
;MALSRALYALPVVLPLAVMVRVLATMTVVPGPFINDAHLRGRYTLQNGTSVPILKGLYRVPGLDDALTQVAITFCQLIFDDDPRMWWQCVVFIADYAGLTALWMLESLRNANRGTFFQT
;
A
#
# COMPACT_ATOMS: atom_id res chain seq x y z
N MET A 1 22.55 6.32 26.18
CA MET A 1 22.59 5.55 24.92
C MET A 1 21.21 5.38 24.26
N ALA A 2 20.13 5.10 24.99
CA ALA A 2 18.80 4.94 24.38
C ALA A 2 18.23 6.24 23.75
N LEU A 3 18.44 7.39 24.41
CA LEU A 3 17.96 8.69 23.93
C LEU A 3 18.58 9.10 22.58
N SER A 4 19.88 8.85 22.37
CA SER A 4 20.51 9.17 21.08
C SER A 4 19.98 8.27 19.97
N ARG A 5 19.80 6.97 20.22
CA ARG A 5 19.20 6.04 19.25
C ARG A 5 17.77 6.44 18.88
N ALA A 6 16.98 6.91 19.84
CA ALA A 6 15.63 7.41 19.58
C ALA A 6 15.62 8.68 18.73
N LEU A 7 16.50 9.65 19.02
CA LEU A 7 16.68 10.86 18.21
C LEU A 7 17.17 10.54 16.78
N TYR A 8 18.04 9.54 16.64
CA TYR A 8 18.53 9.04 15.36
C TYR A 8 17.48 8.30 14.52
N ALA A 9 16.40 7.84 15.14
CA ALA A 9 15.27 7.19 14.46
C ALA A 9 14.14 8.18 14.12
N LEU A 10 14.16 9.38 14.71
CA LEU A 10 13.12 10.40 14.58
C LEU A 10 12.79 10.77 13.12
N PRO A 11 13.77 10.94 12.20
CA PRO A 11 13.49 11.26 10.80
C PRO A 11 12.72 10.16 10.05
N VAL A 12 12.76 8.92 10.55
CA VAL A 12 12.07 7.76 9.97
C VAL A 12 10.72 7.54 10.67
N VAL A 13 10.71 7.63 12.01
CA VAL A 13 9.52 7.36 12.82
C VAL A 13 8.45 8.44 12.65
N LEU A 14 8.82 9.72 12.44
CA LEU A 14 7.86 10.81 12.24
C LEU A 14 7.03 10.64 10.95
N PRO A 15 7.63 10.49 9.76
CA PRO A 15 6.87 10.25 8.54
C PRO A 15 6.05 8.96 8.63
N LEU A 16 6.61 7.90 9.22
CA LEU A 16 5.94 6.62 9.38
C LEU A 16 4.71 6.75 10.29
N ALA A 17 4.80 7.54 11.37
CA ALA A 17 3.67 7.83 12.24
C ALA A 17 2.57 8.64 11.51
N VAL A 18 2.94 9.57 10.64
CA VAL A 18 1.98 10.33 9.79
C VAL A 18 1.28 9.38 8.82
N MET A 19 2.03 8.53 8.12
CA MET A 19 1.49 7.54 7.16
C MET A 19 0.57 6.52 7.83
N VAL A 20 0.93 6.00 9.00
CA VAL A 20 0.07 5.08 9.77
C VAL A 20 -1.23 5.77 10.20
N ARG A 21 -1.17 7.05 10.58
CA ARG A 21 -2.37 7.82 10.95
C ARG A 21 -3.31 7.99 9.76
N VAL A 22 -2.75 8.19 8.58
CA VAL A 22 -3.50 8.34 7.34
C VAL A 22 -4.16 7.02 6.93
N LEU A 23 -3.45 5.90 7.07
CA LEU A 23 -4.02 4.56 6.91
C LEU A 23 -5.16 4.28 7.92
N ALA A 24 -4.99 4.73 9.17
CA ALA A 24 -6.02 4.59 10.21
C ALA A 24 -7.26 5.48 9.97
N THR A 25 -7.15 6.51 9.14
CA THR A 25 -8.28 7.37 8.74
C THR A 25 -9.04 6.86 7.52
N MET A 26 -8.70 5.69 6.99
CA MET A 26 -9.48 5.05 5.92
C MET A 26 -10.91 4.80 6.39
N THR A 27 -11.86 5.44 5.70
CA THR A 27 -13.28 5.45 6.02
C THR A 27 -14.06 4.32 5.34
N VAL A 28 -13.47 3.66 4.34
CA VAL A 28 -14.06 2.53 3.63
C VAL A 28 -13.26 1.30 4.01
N VAL A 29 -13.93 0.28 4.53
CA VAL A 29 -13.28 -0.99 4.87
C VAL A 29 -13.19 -1.80 3.56
N PRO A 30 -12.00 -2.01 2.98
CA PRO A 30 -11.88 -2.64 1.66
C PRO A 30 -12.22 -4.14 1.68
N GLY A 31 -12.00 -4.78 2.83
CA GLY A 31 -12.03 -6.24 2.99
C GLY A 31 -13.31 -6.93 2.48
N PRO A 32 -14.52 -6.52 2.91
CA PRO A 32 -15.77 -7.15 2.48
C PRO A 32 -15.99 -7.06 0.96
N PHE A 33 -15.70 -5.90 0.37
CA PHE A 33 -15.82 -5.66 -1.06
C PHE A 33 -14.84 -6.52 -1.87
N ILE A 34 -13.56 -6.54 -1.45
CA ILE A 34 -12.53 -7.34 -2.12
C ILE A 34 -12.87 -8.82 -2.07
N ASN A 35 -13.32 -9.31 -0.91
CA ASN A 35 -13.69 -10.71 -0.74
C ASN A 35 -14.88 -11.11 -1.60
N ASP A 36 -15.93 -10.28 -1.67
CA ASP A 36 -17.11 -10.57 -2.49
C ASP A 36 -16.75 -10.59 -3.99
N ALA A 37 -15.99 -9.60 -4.47
CA ALA A 37 -15.51 -9.57 -5.85
C ALA A 37 -14.58 -10.76 -6.17
N HIS A 38 -13.68 -11.10 -5.25
CA HIS A 38 -12.79 -12.25 -5.39
C HIS A 38 -13.56 -13.57 -5.44
N LEU A 39 -14.54 -13.78 -4.55
CA LEU A 39 -15.36 -15.00 -4.53
C LEU A 39 -16.19 -15.14 -5.82
N ARG A 40 -16.83 -14.06 -6.27
CA ARG A 40 -17.62 -14.04 -7.52
C ARG A 40 -16.75 -14.15 -8.78
N GLY A 41 -15.45 -13.86 -8.68
CA GLY A 41 -14.53 -13.79 -9.82
C GLY A 41 -14.89 -12.67 -10.79
N ARG A 42 -15.67 -11.69 -10.34
CA ARG A 42 -16.13 -10.56 -11.15
C ARG A 42 -16.14 -9.30 -10.30
N TYR A 43 -15.70 -8.21 -10.92
CA TYR A 43 -15.79 -6.87 -10.38
C TYR A 43 -17.03 -6.20 -10.96
N THR A 44 -17.95 -5.73 -10.13
CA THR A 44 -19.17 -5.02 -10.56
C THR A 44 -19.05 -3.54 -10.23
N LEU A 45 -19.07 -2.70 -11.25
CA LEU A 45 -19.10 -1.25 -11.11
C LEU A 45 -20.48 -0.79 -10.60
N GLN A 46 -20.54 0.40 -10.03
CA GLN A 46 -21.79 1.06 -9.58
C GLN A 46 -22.79 1.24 -10.72
N ASN A 47 -22.32 1.39 -11.97
CA ASN A 47 -23.18 1.46 -13.15
C ASN A 47 -23.74 0.10 -13.62
N GLY A 48 -23.46 -0.99 -12.89
CA GLY A 48 -23.92 -2.35 -13.19
C GLY A 48 -23.04 -3.12 -14.19
N THR A 49 -22.02 -2.48 -14.77
CA THR A 49 -21.06 -3.15 -15.67
C THR A 49 -20.22 -4.14 -14.87
N SER A 50 -20.00 -5.34 -15.42
CA SER A 50 -19.25 -6.38 -14.75
C SER A 50 -18.03 -6.84 -15.55
N VAL A 51 -16.86 -6.71 -14.93
CA VAL A 51 -15.56 -7.07 -15.50
C VAL A 51 -15.09 -8.40 -14.89
N PRO A 52 -14.69 -9.40 -15.69
CA PRO A 52 -14.15 -10.65 -15.18
C PRO A 52 -12.77 -10.44 -14.55
N ILE A 53 -12.51 -11.11 -13.43
CA ILE A 53 -11.23 -11.04 -12.71
C ILE A 53 -10.35 -12.22 -13.12
N LEU A 54 -9.13 -11.94 -13.54
CA LEU A 54 -8.15 -12.97 -13.89
C LEU A 54 -7.54 -13.57 -12.60
N LYS A 55 -7.80 -14.85 -12.33
CA LYS A 55 -7.35 -15.55 -11.12
C LYS A 55 -6.10 -16.42 -11.27
N GLY A 56 -5.55 -16.52 -12.47
CA GLY A 56 -4.52 -17.53 -12.78
C GLY A 56 -3.42 -16.97 -13.66
N LEU A 57 -2.74 -15.91 -13.21
CA LEU A 57 -1.70 -15.24 -13.99
C LEU A 57 -0.41 -16.07 -14.02
N TYR A 58 0.05 -16.54 -12.86
CA TYR A 58 1.29 -17.32 -12.73
C TYR A 58 1.04 -18.80 -12.43
N ARG A 59 -0.21 -19.19 -12.17
CA ARG A 59 -0.64 -20.55 -11.76
C ARG A 59 0.01 -21.01 -10.46
N VAL A 60 0.36 -20.07 -9.59
CA VAL A 60 0.90 -20.36 -8.26
C VAL A 60 -0.19 -20.04 -7.24
N PRO A 61 -0.79 -21.06 -6.59
CA PRO A 61 -1.84 -20.85 -5.60
C PRO A 61 -1.31 -20.01 -4.43
N GLY A 62 -2.12 -19.08 -3.93
CA GLY A 62 -1.71 -18.09 -2.94
C GLY A 62 -1.06 -16.82 -3.52
N LEU A 63 -0.11 -16.95 -4.45
CA LEU A 63 0.47 -15.77 -5.14
C LEU A 63 -0.58 -15.11 -6.04
N ASP A 64 -1.24 -15.92 -6.86
CA ASP A 64 -2.30 -15.44 -7.74
C ASP A 64 -3.48 -14.87 -6.95
N ASP A 65 -3.79 -15.42 -5.77
CA ASP A 65 -4.84 -14.90 -4.89
C ASP A 65 -4.49 -13.53 -4.32
N ALA A 66 -3.25 -13.36 -3.84
CA ALA A 66 -2.76 -12.07 -3.35
C ALA A 66 -2.76 -11.01 -4.46
N LEU A 67 -2.24 -11.37 -5.65
CA LEU A 67 -2.25 -10.48 -6.82
C LEU A 67 -3.67 -10.11 -7.23
N THR A 68 -4.59 -11.07 -7.18
CA THR A 68 -6.00 -10.83 -7.48
C THR A 68 -6.63 -9.84 -6.51
N GLN A 69 -6.39 -9.99 -5.21
CA GLN A 69 -6.89 -9.06 -4.19
C GLN A 69 -6.32 -7.65 -4.38
N VAL A 70 -5.02 -7.55 -4.68
CA VAL A 70 -4.36 -6.27 -5.00
C VAL A 70 -4.99 -5.64 -6.25
N ALA A 71 -5.19 -6.42 -7.32
CA ALA A 71 -5.82 -5.94 -8.55
C ALA A 71 -7.24 -5.41 -8.31
N ILE A 72 -8.07 -6.16 -7.57
CA ILE A 72 -9.44 -5.73 -7.20
C ILE A 72 -9.40 -4.41 -6.41
N THR A 73 -8.47 -4.27 -5.47
CA THR A 73 -8.33 -3.06 -4.64
C THR A 73 -8.02 -1.84 -5.52
N PHE A 74 -7.05 -1.97 -6.42
CA PHE A 74 -6.58 -0.85 -7.24
C PHE A 74 -7.33 -0.65 -8.55
N CYS A 75 -8.27 -1.52 -8.92
CA CYS A 75 -9.21 -1.30 -10.03
C CYS A 75 -9.94 0.05 -9.90
N GLN A 76 -10.17 0.50 -8.67
CA GLN A 76 -10.76 1.80 -8.38
C GLN A 76 -9.97 2.96 -9.00
N LEU A 77 -8.64 2.88 -9.07
CA LEU A 77 -7.81 3.92 -9.70
C LEU A 77 -7.97 3.99 -11.21
N ILE A 78 -8.42 2.91 -11.85
CA ILE A 78 -8.61 2.80 -13.30
C ILE A 78 -10.04 3.19 -13.68
N PHE A 79 -11.02 2.67 -12.93
CA PHE A 79 -12.43 2.81 -13.28
C PHE A 79 -13.12 4.00 -12.61
N ASP A 80 -12.50 4.63 -11.59
CA ASP A 80 -13.06 5.76 -10.83
C ASP A 80 -14.51 5.52 -10.37
N ASP A 81 -14.75 4.32 -9.84
CA ASP A 81 -16.10 3.82 -9.54
C ASP A 81 -16.66 4.38 -8.21
N ASP A 82 -15.81 4.51 -7.19
CA ASP A 82 -16.12 5.22 -5.94
C ASP A 82 -15.04 6.28 -5.65
N PRO A 83 -15.38 7.60 -5.69
CA PRO A 83 -14.44 8.68 -5.42
C PRO A 83 -13.75 8.59 -4.05
N ARG A 84 -14.41 8.03 -3.03
CA ARG A 84 -13.82 7.87 -1.70
C ARG A 84 -12.77 6.78 -1.69
N MET A 85 -13.09 5.65 -2.31
CA MET A 85 -12.18 4.51 -2.43
C MET A 85 -10.99 4.85 -3.34
N TRP A 86 -11.22 5.64 -4.39
CA TRP A 86 -10.19 6.19 -5.25
C TRP A 86 -9.15 6.98 -4.45
N TRP A 87 -9.60 7.95 -3.65
CA TRP A 87 -8.69 8.76 -2.81
C TRP A 87 -7.92 7.91 -1.80
N GLN A 88 -8.55 6.88 -1.22
CA GLN A 88 -7.87 5.96 -0.32
C GLN A 88 -6.77 5.15 -1.03
N CYS A 89 -7.03 4.70 -2.26
CA CYS A 89 -6.03 4.00 -3.05
C CYS A 89 -4.85 4.92 -3.43
N VAL A 90 -5.12 6.17 -3.79
CA VAL A 90 -4.07 7.16 -4.11
C VAL A 90 -3.19 7.42 -2.90
N VAL A 91 -3.83 7.69 -1.76
CA VAL A 91 -3.14 7.97 -0.50
C VAL A 91 -2.31 6.76 -0.06
N PHE A 92 -2.85 5.54 -0.20
CA PHE A 92 -2.09 4.32 0.09
C PHE A 92 -0.81 4.21 -0.74
N ILE A 93 -0.87 4.48 -2.06
CA ILE A 93 0.31 4.42 -2.92
C ILE A 93 1.32 5.51 -2.55
N ALA A 94 0.85 6.73 -2.26
CA ALA A 94 1.71 7.83 -1.87
C ALA A 94 2.46 7.52 -0.55
N ASP A 95 1.75 7.00 0.44
CA ASP A 95 2.33 6.60 1.72
C ASP A 95 3.30 5.42 1.55
N TYR A 96 2.93 4.42 0.74
CA TYR A 96 3.79 3.26 0.45
C TYR A 96 5.09 3.67 -0.26
N ALA A 97 5.03 4.60 -1.21
CA ALA A 97 6.21 5.13 -1.89
C ALA A 97 7.15 5.84 -0.91
N GLY A 98 6.62 6.66 -0.01
CA GLY A 98 7.42 7.33 1.02
C GLY A 98 8.04 6.34 2.02
N LEU A 99 7.31 5.31 2.45
CA LEU A 99 7.86 4.22 3.27
C LEU A 99 9.00 3.48 2.56
N THR A 100 8.84 3.20 1.27
CA THR A 100 9.86 2.54 0.45
C THR A 100 11.12 3.40 0.32
N ALA A 101 10.96 4.71 0.10
CA ALA A 101 12.08 5.65 0.05
C ALA A 101 12.83 5.71 1.40
N LEU A 102 12.11 5.76 2.52
CA LEU A 102 12.71 5.73 3.85
C LEU A 102 13.46 4.42 4.10
N TRP A 103 12.89 3.28 3.70
CA TRP A 103 13.57 1.99 3.81
C TRP A 103 14.87 1.99 3.00
N MET A 104 14.84 2.47 1.75
CA MET A 104 16.04 2.55 0.91
C MET A 104 17.12 3.42 1.56
N LEU A 105 16.75 4.59 2.09
CA LEU A 105 17.69 5.47 2.81
C LEU A 105 18.27 4.79 4.05
N GLU A 106 17.45 4.11 4.86
CA GLU A 106 17.92 3.42 6.06
C GLU A 106 18.82 2.22 5.72
N SER A 107 18.55 1.52 4.62
CA SER A 107 19.40 0.41 4.16
C SER A 107 20.83 0.86 3.82
N LEU A 108 20.98 2.11 3.37
CA LEU A 108 22.27 2.72 3.04
C LEU A 108 22.98 3.34 4.25
N ARG A 109 22.30 3.43 5.41
CA ARG A 109 22.85 4.05 6.61
C ARG A 109 24.15 3.40 7.09
N ASN A 110 24.23 2.08 7.02
CA ASN A 110 25.46 1.35 7.36
C ASN A 110 26.52 1.45 6.26
N ALA A 111 26.11 1.62 5.00
CA ALA A 111 27.03 1.80 3.87
C ALA A 111 27.76 3.16 3.93
N ASN A 112 27.14 4.18 4.53
CA ASN A 112 27.79 5.47 4.77
C ASN A 112 28.78 5.47 5.94
N ARG A 113 28.89 4.39 6.74
CA ARG A 113 29.90 4.31 7.81
C ARG A 113 31.30 4.25 7.21
N GLY A 114 32.13 5.23 7.55
CA GLY A 114 33.51 5.42 7.07
C GLY A 114 33.67 6.41 5.91
N THR A 115 32.57 7.01 5.43
CA THR A 115 32.60 8.00 4.33
C THR A 115 32.57 9.45 4.87
N PHE A 116 32.95 10.43 4.06
CA PHE A 116 32.88 11.86 4.43
C PHE A 116 31.46 12.39 4.72
N PHE A 117 30.42 11.59 4.46
CA PHE A 117 29.01 11.92 4.71
C PHE A 117 28.44 11.24 5.96
N GLN A 118 29.31 10.85 6.90
CA GLN A 118 28.89 10.42 8.23
C GLN A 118 28.37 11.60 9.04
N THR A 119 27.07 11.86 8.98
CA THR A 119 26.34 12.67 9.96
C THR A 119 25.80 11.81 11.09
#